data_AF-A0A9P7E238-F1
#
_entry.id   AF-A0A9P7E238-F1
#
_cell.length_a   1.000
_cell.length_b   1.000
_cell.length_c   1.000
_cell.angle_alpha   90.00
_cell.angle_beta   90.00
_cell.angle_gamma   90.00
#
_symmetry.space_group_name_H-M   'P 1'
#
loop_
_entity.id
_entity.type
_entity.pdbx_description
1 polymer ?
#
loop_
_entity_poly.entity_id
_entity_poly.type
_entity_poly.pdbx_seq_one_letter_code
_entity_poly.pdbx_strand_id
1 'polypeptide(L)'
;MPAPEVTPVHTHAETAKTLGHVNLMVDTLIANATIDDLRAITRNLLATGTPSLAAAFTAAARSRLRQTSARRIATTNGLFTTSHNGIHAIPTQELDNALARARSLYGAGMGFASLGILSSIVKATVGLRWEEDGVMADVLAVIDADISQAMQSCKEELEGGRVSDTAVPQEAIGNLWSNIGQSARDVEIWGGEFPFDRASNSIECWKF
;
A
#
# COMPACT_ATOMS: atom_id res chain seq x y z
N MET A 1 -28.35 -15.01 36.27
CA MET A 1 -28.45 -13.58 36.63
C MET A 1 -28.57 -12.77 35.35
N PRO A 2 -29.60 -11.92 35.16
CA PRO A 2 -29.68 -11.03 34.03
C PRO A 2 -28.86 -9.76 34.27
N ALA A 3 -28.31 -9.16 33.21
CA ALA A 3 -27.48 -7.95 33.24
C ALA A 3 -28.33 -6.68 33.44
N PRO A 4 -27.80 -5.61 34.07
CA PRO A 4 -28.54 -4.37 34.27
C PRO A 4 -28.57 -3.51 33.00
N GLU A 5 -29.76 -3.01 32.66
CA GLU A 5 -29.99 -2.03 31.61
C GLU A 5 -29.49 -0.64 32.05
N VAL A 6 -28.74 0.03 31.18
CA VAL A 6 -28.20 1.38 31.43
C VAL A 6 -29.02 2.40 30.65
N THR A 7 -29.83 3.18 31.35
CA THR A 7 -30.46 4.41 30.83
C THR A 7 -29.41 5.51 30.65
N PRO A 8 -29.36 6.23 29.51
CA PRO A 8 -28.40 7.31 29.32
C PRO A 8 -28.95 8.62 29.91
N VAL A 9 -28.24 9.15 30.90
CA VAL A 9 -28.37 10.55 31.32
C VAL A 9 -27.42 11.37 30.46
N HIS A 10 -27.97 12.26 29.62
CA HIS A 10 -27.19 13.25 28.89
C HIS A 10 -26.76 14.37 29.83
N THR A 11 -25.45 14.54 30.00
CA THR A 11 -24.86 15.81 30.44
C THR A 11 -23.60 16.09 29.63
N HIS A 12 -23.59 17.28 29.02
CA HIS A 12 -22.49 17.83 28.25
C HIS A 12 -21.25 18.11 29.12
N ALA A 13 -20.11 18.12 28.44
CA ALA A 13 -18.78 18.56 28.87
C ALA A 13 -17.92 17.51 29.61
N GLU A 14 -17.11 16.81 28.83
CA GLU A 14 -15.66 16.70 29.08
C GLU A 14 -14.97 16.15 27.82
N THR A 15 -14.22 17.02 27.15
CA THR A 15 -13.21 16.66 26.14
C THR A 15 -12.01 15.99 26.82
N ALA A 16 -12.26 14.90 27.53
CA ALA A 16 -11.23 13.92 27.84
C ALA A 16 -11.16 12.98 26.63
N LYS A 17 -10.01 12.95 25.93
CA LYS A 17 -9.68 11.77 25.12
C LYS A 17 -9.50 10.61 26.08
N THR A 18 -10.60 9.98 26.50
CA THR A 18 -10.56 8.69 27.16
C THR A 18 -9.97 7.76 26.12
N LEU A 19 -8.71 7.35 26.32
CA LEU A 19 -8.16 6.17 25.68
C LEU A 19 -9.04 5.02 26.12
N GLY A 20 -10.09 4.74 25.35
CA GLY A 20 -11.00 3.65 25.61
C GLY A 20 -10.19 2.37 25.56
N HIS A 21 -9.95 1.76 26.72
CA HIS A 21 -9.38 0.43 26.77
C HIS A 21 -10.32 -0.50 26.01
N VAL A 22 -9.77 -1.30 25.11
CA VAL A 22 -10.53 -2.40 24.50
C VAL A 22 -10.93 -3.33 25.64
N ASN A 23 -12.23 -3.59 25.79
CA ASN A 23 -12.73 -4.47 26.84
C ASN A 23 -12.10 -5.87 26.67
N LEU A 24 -11.76 -6.53 27.78
CA LEU A 24 -11.19 -7.87 27.83
C LEU A 24 -11.89 -8.88 26.91
N MET A 25 -13.22 -8.85 26.81
CA MET A 25 -13.97 -9.76 25.93
C MET A 25 -13.68 -9.52 24.45
N VAL A 26 -13.58 -8.25 24.05
CA VAL A 26 -13.25 -7.86 22.68
C VAL A 26 -11.77 -8.15 22.39
N ASP A 27 -10.89 -7.90 23.36
CA ASP A 27 -9.46 -8.21 23.23
C ASP A 27 -9.22 -9.71 23.06
N THR A 28 -9.95 -10.53 23.84
CA THR A 28 -9.92 -12.00 23.71
C THR A 28 -10.40 -12.45 22.32
N LEU A 29 -11.45 -11.83 21.77
CA LEU A 29 -11.89 -12.10 20.40
C LEU A 29 -10.80 -11.73 19.39
N ILE A 30 -10.24 -10.51 19.47
CA ILE A 30 -9.20 -10.03 18.55
C ILE A 30 -7.97 -10.94 18.57
N ALA A 31 -7.57 -11.41 19.76
CA ALA A 31 -6.39 -12.26 19.93
C ALA A 31 -6.56 -13.69 19.39
N ASN A 32 -7.79 -14.19 19.28
CA ASN A 32 -8.05 -15.60 18.95
C ASN A 32 -8.84 -15.81 17.64
N ALA A 33 -9.48 -14.77 17.10
CA ALA A 33 -10.21 -14.87 15.84
C ALA A 33 -9.25 -15.15 14.67
N THR A 34 -9.74 -15.90 13.68
CA THR A 34 -8.98 -16.12 12.46
C THR A 34 -8.84 -14.82 11.67
N ILE A 35 -7.84 -14.73 10.80
CA ILE A 35 -7.66 -13.54 9.96
C ILE A 35 -8.88 -13.32 9.05
N ASP A 36 -9.51 -14.39 8.58
CA ASP A 36 -10.69 -14.30 7.72
C ASP A 36 -11.93 -13.80 8.47
N ASP A 37 -12.12 -14.24 9.73
CA ASP A 37 -13.17 -13.70 10.60
C ASP A 37 -12.94 -12.22 10.88
N LEU A 38 -11.70 -11.83 11.22
CA LEU A 38 -11.37 -10.42 11.45
C LEU A 38 -11.62 -9.56 10.21
N ARG A 39 -11.28 -10.06 9.01
CA ARG A 39 -11.57 -9.37 7.74
C ARG A 39 -13.07 -9.23 7.51
N ALA A 40 -13.84 -10.31 7.72
CA ALA A 40 -15.30 -10.30 7.53
C ALA A 40 -15.98 -9.34 8.50
N ILE A 41 -15.65 -9.41 9.79
CA ILE A 41 -16.15 -8.49 10.83
C ILE A 41 -15.79 -7.05 10.49
N THR A 42 -14.54 -6.76 10.14
CA THR A 42 -14.10 -5.40 9.81
C THR A 42 -14.83 -4.85 8.59
N ARG A 43 -14.96 -5.64 7.51
CA ARG A 43 -15.70 -5.21 6.31
C ARG A 43 -17.16 -4.93 6.62
N ASN A 44 -17.83 -5.82 7.36
CA ASN A 44 -19.22 -5.62 7.73
C ASN A 44 -19.39 -4.35 8.58
N LEU A 45 -18.52 -4.16 9.59
CA LEU A 45 -18.51 -2.97 10.44
C LEU A 45 -18.33 -1.67 9.63
N LEU A 46 -17.42 -1.67 8.66
CA LEU A 46 -17.19 -0.52 7.78
C LEU A 46 -18.34 -0.29 6.78
N ALA A 47 -18.99 -1.35 6.31
CA ALA A 47 -20.08 -1.27 5.34
C ALA A 47 -21.41 -0.82 5.97
N THR A 48 -21.70 -1.24 7.21
CA THR A 48 -22.94 -0.89 7.91
C THR A 48 -22.78 0.27 8.89
N GLY A 49 -21.54 0.70 9.14
CA GLY A 49 -21.20 1.78 10.05
C GLY A 49 -21.39 3.18 9.46
N THR A 50 -21.16 4.20 10.28
CA THR A 50 -21.18 5.59 9.82
C THR A 50 -19.92 5.91 8.99
N PRO A 51 -19.96 6.90 8.07
CA PRO A 51 -18.76 7.34 7.36
C PRO A 51 -17.60 7.77 8.28
N SER A 52 -17.92 8.31 9.46
CA SER A 52 -16.94 8.66 10.49
C SER A 52 -16.16 7.45 11.02
N LEU A 53 -16.76 6.26 11.04
CA LEU A 53 -16.10 5.03 11.45
C LEU A 53 -15.03 4.61 10.46
N ALA A 54 -15.32 4.68 9.16
CA ALA A 54 -14.34 4.42 8.11
C ALA A 54 -13.17 5.41 8.15
N ALA A 55 -13.46 6.70 8.36
CA ALA A 55 -12.42 7.71 8.53
C ALA A 55 -11.52 7.44 9.76
N ALA A 56 -12.11 7.04 10.89
CA ALA A 56 -11.39 6.70 12.11
C ALA A 56 -10.53 5.44 11.93
N PHE A 57 -11.08 4.39 11.30
CA PHE A 57 -10.35 3.17 10.97
C PHE A 57 -9.12 3.48 10.10
N THR A 58 -9.30 4.23 9.01
CA THR A 58 -8.20 4.61 8.12
C THR A 58 -7.17 5.50 8.82
N ALA A 59 -7.59 6.40 9.72
CA ALA A 59 -6.66 7.18 10.53
C ALA A 59 -5.83 6.31 11.49
N ALA A 60 -6.44 5.33 12.15
CA ALA A 60 -5.75 4.37 13.01
C ALA A 60 -4.76 3.50 12.22
N ALA A 61 -5.19 3.00 11.05
CA ALA A 61 -4.34 2.25 10.13
C ALA A 61 -3.10 3.04 9.70
N ARG A 62 -3.27 4.31 9.29
CA ARG A 62 -2.16 5.22 8.95
C ARG A 62 -1.21 5.42 10.12
N SER A 63 -1.74 5.68 11.31
CA SER A 63 -0.92 5.85 12.53
C SER A 63 -0.06 4.62 12.79
N ARG A 64 -0.65 3.42 12.70
CA ARG A 64 0.08 2.16 12.88
C ARG A 64 1.14 1.96 11.80
N LEU A 65 0.80 2.18 10.54
CA LEU A 65 1.70 1.98 9.41
C LEU A 65 2.90 2.93 9.44
N ARG A 66 2.72 4.18 9.88
CA ARG A 66 3.83 5.13 10.10
C ARG A 66 4.82 4.61 11.15
N GLN A 67 4.32 4.10 12.27
CA GLN A 67 5.16 3.55 13.34
C GLN A 67 5.94 2.31 12.89
N THR A 68 5.30 1.40 12.15
CA THR A 68 5.97 0.20 11.64
C THR A 68 6.91 0.51 10.47
N SER A 69 6.64 1.58 9.71
CA SER A 69 7.46 1.96 8.55
C SER A 69 8.84 2.45 8.95
N ALA A 70 8.97 3.21 10.04
CA ALA A 70 10.26 3.61 10.61
C ALA A 70 11.15 2.41 10.98
N ARG A 71 10.56 1.22 11.20
CA ARG A 71 11.27 0.03 11.67
C ARG A 71 11.66 -0.94 10.54
N ARG A 72 11.06 -0.83 9.36
CA ARG A 72 11.39 -1.66 8.19
C ARG A 72 11.79 -0.73 7.04
N ILE A 73 13.07 -0.45 6.87
CA ILE A 73 13.56 0.01 5.57
C ILE A 73 13.51 -1.23 4.67
N ALA A 74 12.69 -1.19 3.61
CA ALA A 74 12.63 -2.28 2.66
C ALA A 74 13.97 -2.29 1.91
N THR A 75 14.83 -3.24 2.19
CA THR A 75 15.97 -3.52 1.31
C THR A 75 15.40 -4.08 0.01
N THR A 76 15.69 -3.45 -1.11
CA THR A 76 15.36 -3.98 -2.46
C THR A 76 16.21 -5.20 -2.84
N ASN A 77 17.09 -5.64 -1.94
CA ASN A 77 17.93 -6.81 -2.13
C ASN A 77 17.06 -8.06 -2.14
N GLY A 78 17.18 -8.84 -3.21
CA GLY A 78 16.54 -10.15 -3.32
C GLY A 78 15.07 -10.11 -3.73
N LEU A 79 14.55 -9.01 -4.29
CA LEU A 79 13.19 -8.98 -4.88
C LEU A 79 13.05 -9.94 -6.08
N PHE A 80 14.17 -10.17 -6.77
CA PHE A 80 14.26 -11.02 -7.95
C PHE A 80 15.47 -11.94 -7.80
N THR A 81 15.37 -13.12 -8.39
CA THR A 81 16.48 -14.08 -8.51
C THR A 81 16.52 -14.64 -9.92
N THR A 82 17.63 -15.27 -10.29
CA THR A 82 17.77 -15.91 -11.60
C THR A 82 17.07 -17.27 -11.59
N SER A 83 16.32 -17.55 -12.65
CA SER A 83 15.69 -18.85 -12.90
C SER A 83 16.73 -19.94 -13.14
N HIS A 84 16.27 -21.19 -13.15
CA HIS A 84 17.07 -22.39 -13.40
C HIS A 84 17.81 -22.35 -14.74
N ASN A 85 17.31 -21.59 -15.73
CA ASN A 85 17.96 -21.40 -17.02
C ASN A 85 19.17 -20.44 -16.95
N GLY A 86 19.38 -19.75 -15.84
CA GLY A 86 20.49 -18.80 -15.65
C GLY A 86 20.33 -17.47 -16.41
N ILE A 87 19.21 -17.27 -17.11
CA ILE A 87 19.02 -16.15 -18.06
C ILE A 87 17.88 -15.24 -17.61
N HIS A 88 16.74 -15.82 -17.22
CA HIS A 88 15.53 -15.06 -16.90
C HIS A 88 15.39 -14.84 -15.41
N ALA A 89 14.98 -13.64 -15.01
CA ALA A 89 14.63 -13.31 -13.64
C ALA A 89 13.25 -13.89 -13.29
N ILE A 90 13.10 -14.29 -12.03
CA ILE A 90 11.85 -14.73 -11.42
C ILE A 90 11.63 -13.97 -10.10
N PRO A 91 10.37 -13.73 -9.71
CA PRO A 91 10.04 -13.08 -8.46
C PRO A 91 10.37 -13.96 -7.25
N THR A 92 10.67 -13.32 -6.12
CA THR A 92 10.92 -13.99 -4.84
C THR A 92 9.82 -13.68 -3.82
N GLN A 93 9.88 -14.32 -2.65
CA GLN A 93 8.97 -14.05 -1.54
C GLN A 93 9.13 -12.62 -0.99
N GLU A 94 10.32 -12.03 -1.11
CA GLU A 94 10.62 -10.66 -0.72
C GLU A 94 9.81 -9.66 -1.55
N LEU A 95 9.57 -9.96 -2.83
CA LEU A 95 8.72 -9.13 -3.68
C LEU A 95 7.26 -9.13 -3.19
N ASP A 96 6.69 -10.30 -2.88
CA ASP A 96 5.34 -10.39 -2.34
C ASP A 96 5.19 -9.58 -1.04
N ASN A 97 6.21 -9.63 -0.18
CA ASN A 97 6.24 -8.86 1.06
C ASN A 97 6.29 -7.35 0.79
N ALA A 98 7.07 -6.93 -0.21
CA ALA A 98 7.13 -5.53 -0.63
C ALA A 98 5.80 -5.05 -1.23
N LEU A 99 5.16 -5.87 -2.08
CA LEU A 99 3.87 -5.57 -2.68
C LEU A 99 2.77 -5.51 -1.61
N ALA A 100 2.66 -6.52 -0.72
CA ALA A 100 1.70 -6.49 0.37
C ALA A 100 1.82 -5.23 1.24
N ARG A 101 3.05 -4.75 1.44
CA ARG A 101 3.31 -3.50 2.14
C ARG A 101 2.88 -2.27 1.35
N ALA A 102 3.22 -2.17 0.07
CA ALA A 102 2.77 -1.09 -0.81
C ALA A 102 1.23 -1.00 -0.80
N ARG A 103 0.55 -2.15 -0.99
CA ARG A 103 -0.92 -2.26 -0.95
C ARG A 103 -1.52 -1.82 0.37
N SER A 104 -0.88 -2.16 1.49
CA SER A 104 -1.31 -1.69 2.81
C SER A 104 -1.19 -0.16 2.96
N LEU A 105 -0.16 0.45 2.36
CA LEU A 105 0.08 1.89 2.42
C LEU A 105 -0.91 2.67 1.55
N TYR A 106 -1.06 2.34 0.25
CA TYR A 106 -2.03 3.04 -0.59
C TYR A 106 -3.46 2.77 -0.13
N GLY A 107 -3.76 1.56 0.37
CA GLY A 107 -5.08 1.23 0.93
C GLY A 107 -5.42 2.01 2.21
N ALA A 108 -4.41 2.51 2.92
CA ALA A 108 -4.58 3.41 4.06
C ALA A 108 -4.58 4.90 3.66
N GLY A 109 -4.48 5.24 2.37
CA GLY A 109 -4.40 6.61 1.89
C GLY A 109 -3.03 7.26 2.12
N MET A 110 -1.95 6.47 2.15
CA MET A 110 -0.54 6.89 2.18
C MET A 110 0.10 6.60 0.82
N GLY A 111 -0.42 7.26 -0.22
CA GLY A 111 -0.07 7.01 -1.62
C GLY A 111 1.41 7.24 -1.88
N PHE A 112 1.98 8.37 -1.44
CA PHE A 112 3.38 8.69 -1.72
C PHE A 112 4.36 7.72 -1.05
N ALA A 113 4.04 7.28 0.18
CA ALA A 113 4.83 6.25 0.86
C ALA A 113 4.77 4.90 0.14
N SER A 114 3.61 4.53 -0.40
CA SER A 114 3.46 3.34 -1.24
C SER A 114 4.26 3.47 -2.55
N LEU A 115 4.19 4.64 -3.18
CA LEU A 115 4.84 4.92 -4.46
C LEU A 115 6.36 4.80 -4.35
N GLY A 116 6.95 5.20 -3.22
CA GLY A 116 8.38 5.00 -2.97
C GLY A 116 8.81 3.53 -3.01
N ILE A 117 7.97 2.61 -2.49
CA ILE A 117 8.24 1.16 -2.56
C ILE A 117 8.12 0.67 -4.00
N LEU A 118 7.02 1.01 -4.68
CA LEU A 118 6.76 0.56 -6.06
C LEU A 118 7.82 1.09 -7.03
N SER A 119 8.23 2.35 -6.88
CA SER A 119 9.33 2.96 -7.65
C SER A 119 10.65 2.22 -7.45
N SER A 120 10.93 1.76 -6.22
CA SER A 120 12.12 0.97 -5.92
C SER A 120 12.06 -0.44 -6.54
N ILE A 121 10.87 -1.04 -6.64
CA ILE A 121 10.65 -2.31 -7.34
C ILE A 121 10.90 -2.14 -8.84
N VAL A 122 10.33 -1.10 -9.46
CA VAL A 122 10.58 -0.77 -10.88
C VAL A 122 12.06 -0.57 -11.15
N LYS A 123 12.77 0.16 -10.28
CA LYS A 123 14.22 0.33 -10.41
C LYS A 123 14.97 -1.00 -10.36
N ALA A 124 14.52 -1.93 -9.53
CA ALA A 124 15.14 -3.25 -9.39
C ALA A 124 14.95 -4.15 -10.61
N THR A 125 14.08 -3.78 -11.57
CA THR A 125 13.96 -4.53 -12.84
C THR A 125 15.05 -4.19 -13.86
N VAL A 126 15.77 -3.08 -13.68
CA VAL A 126 16.81 -2.65 -14.61
C VAL A 126 17.95 -3.67 -14.64
N GLY A 127 18.31 -4.13 -15.83
CA GLY A 127 19.31 -5.16 -16.07
C GLY A 127 18.76 -6.59 -15.95
N LEU A 128 17.46 -6.75 -15.70
CA LEU A 128 16.80 -8.06 -15.69
C LEU A 128 16.16 -8.34 -17.04
N ARG A 129 16.05 -9.63 -17.36
CA ARG A 129 15.32 -10.15 -18.52
C ARG A 129 14.30 -11.14 -18.04
N TRP A 130 13.18 -11.25 -18.73
CA TRP A 130 12.12 -12.18 -18.36
C TRP A 130 11.44 -12.76 -19.60
N GLU A 131 10.71 -13.84 -19.40
CA GLU A 131 9.87 -14.44 -20.43
C GLU A 131 8.59 -13.63 -20.57
N GLU A 132 8.18 -13.38 -21.81
CA GLU A 132 6.98 -12.61 -22.18
C GLU A 132 5.71 -13.23 -21.56
N ASP A 133 5.57 -14.56 -21.64
CA ASP A 133 4.47 -15.33 -21.05
C ASP A 133 4.86 -16.01 -19.72
N GLY A 134 5.77 -15.42 -18.97
CA GLY A 134 6.32 -15.99 -17.72
C GLY A 134 5.73 -15.41 -16.44
N VAL A 135 5.97 -16.10 -15.32
CA VAL A 135 5.57 -15.66 -13.97
C VAL A 135 6.06 -14.25 -13.64
N MET A 136 7.23 -13.87 -14.16
CA MET A 136 7.77 -12.54 -13.98
C MET A 136 6.94 -11.48 -14.73
N ALA A 137 6.53 -11.73 -15.98
CA ALA A 137 5.66 -10.82 -16.73
C ALA A 137 4.29 -10.65 -16.06
N ASP A 138 3.68 -11.75 -15.58
CA ASP A 138 2.43 -11.71 -14.82
C ASP A 138 2.53 -10.80 -13.59
N VAL A 139 3.62 -10.93 -12.83
CA VAL A 139 3.85 -10.12 -11.63
C VAL A 139 4.12 -8.66 -11.98
N LEU A 140 4.83 -8.38 -13.09
CA LEU A 140 5.07 -7.01 -13.54
C LEU A 140 3.77 -6.31 -13.99
N ALA A 141 2.86 -7.04 -14.65
CA ALA A 141 1.53 -6.52 -14.98
C ALA A 141 0.70 -6.19 -13.73
N VAL A 142 0.84 -6.99 -12.66
CA VAL A 142 0.23 -6.69 -11.36
C VAL A 142 0.86 -5.44 -10.71
N ILE A 143 2.18 -5.28 -10.81
CA ILE A 143 2.89 -4.09 -10.31
C ILE A 143 2.42 -2.83 -11.05
N ASP A 144 2.23 -2.89 -12.36
CA ASP A 144 1.71 -1.80 -13.17
C ASP A 144 0.31 -1.34 -12.72
N ALA A 145 -0.56 -2.31 -12.40
CA ALA A 145 -1.86 -2.03 -11.80
C ALA A 145 -1.76 -1.41 -10.41
N ASP A 146 -0.86 -1.92 -9.55
CA ASP A 146 -0.63 -1.38 -8.20
C ASP A 146 -0.09 0.06 -8.24
N ILE A 147 0.76 0.41 -9.20
CA ILE A 147 1.24 1.79 -9.40
C ILE A 147 0.07 2.72 -9.70
N SER A 148 -0.85 2.32 -10.57
CA SER A 148 -2.04 3.10 -10.90
C SER A 148 -2.92 3.35 -9.66
N GLN A 149 -3.09 2.34 -8.80
CA GLN A 149 -3.81 2.49 -7.53
C GLN A 149 -3.07 3.40 -6.54
N ALA A 150 -1.74 3.28 -6.44
CA ALA A 150 -0.94 4.14 -5.59
C ALA A 150 -1.00 5.61 -6.05
N MET A 151 -0.99 5.87 -7.35
CA MET A 151 -1.16 7.21 -7.91
C MET A 151 -2.53 7.81 -7.60
N GLN A 152 -3.60 7.03 -7.72
CA GLN A 152 -4.93 7.47 -7.30
C GLN A 152 -4.94 7.81 -5.79
N SER A 153 -4.32 6.99 -4.95
CA SER A 153 -4.17 7.30 -3.52
C SER A 153 -3.33 8.55 -3.26
N CYS A 154 -2.29 8.86 -4.06
CA CYS A 154 -1.52 10.10 -3.95
C CYS A 154 -2.41 11.33 -4.18
N LYS A 155 -3.28 11.28 -5.19
CA LYS A 155 -4.24 12.34 -5.49
C LYS A 155 -5.17 12.60 -4.30
N GLU A 156 -5.76 11.54 -3.74
CA GLU A 156 -6.62 11.65 -2.56
C GLU A 156 -5.87 12.12 -1.30
N GLU A 157 -4.58 11.82 -1.21
CA GLU A 157 -3.69 12.31 -0.15
C GLU A 157 -3.46 13.82 -0.23
N LEU A 158 -3.26 14.34 -1.45
CA LEU A 158 -3.18 15.78 -1.73
C LEU A 158 -4.50 16.50 -1.49
N GLU A 159 -5.59 16.02 -2.10
CA GLU A 159 -6.92 16.63 -1.98
C GLU A 159 -7.42 16.66 -0.54
N GLY A 160 -7.04 15.66 0.26
CA GLY A 160 -7.34 15.63 1.68
C GLY A 160 -6.42 16.47 2.56
N GLY A 161 -5.50 17.26 2.00
CA GLY A 161 -4.59 18.14 2.73
C GLY A 161 -3.64 17.40 3.68
N ARG A 162 -3.33 16.13 3.39
CA ARG A 162 -2.54 15.27 4.29
C ARG A 162 -1.03 15.33 4.03
N VAL A 163 -0.64 15.98 2.93
CA VAL A 163 0.74 16.25 2.58
C VAL A 163 1.11 17.64 3.10
N SER A 164 2.00 17.69 4.08
CA SER A 164 2.49 18.94 4.66
C SER A 164 3.68 19.52 3.91
N ASP A 165 4.43 18.68 3.18
CA ASP A 165 5.63 19.06 2.45
C ASP A 165 5.36 19.03 0.95
N THR A 166 5.43 20.20 0.33
CA THR A 166 5.20 20.39 -1.10
C THR A 166 6.34 19.89 -1.97
N ALA A 167 7.40 19.27 -1.43
CA ALA A 167 8.46 18.61 -2.21
C ALA A 167 8.24 17.10 -2.36
N VAL A 168 7.54 16.47 -1.40
CA VAL A 168 7.27 15.02 -1.39
C VAL A 168 6.57 14.54 -2.67
N PRO A 169 5.54 15.24 -3.19
CA PRO A 169 4.87 14.82 -4.42
C PRO A 169 5.79 14.80 -5.64
N GLN A 170 6.54 15.87 -5.85
CA GLN A 170 7.40 16.05 -7.02
C GLN A 170 8.57 15.07 -6.98
N GLU A 171 9.16 14.85 -5.80
CA GLU A 171 10.22 13.86 -5.62
C GLU A 171 9.70 12.44 -5.91
N ALA A 172 8.56 12.05 -5.33
CA ALA A 172 8.02 10.71 -5.50
C ALA A 172 7.62 10.42 -6.96
N ILE A 173 6.93 11.35 -7.62
CA ILE A 173 6.54 11.22 -9.03
C ILE A 173 7.77 11.28 -9.94
N GLY A 174 8.70 12.20 -9.70
CA GLY A 174 9.94 12.32 -10.48
C GLY A 174 10.82 11.07 -10.40
N ASN A 175 10.94 10.48 -9.20
CA ASN A 175 11.66 9.23 -9.00
C ASN A 175 10.99 8.07 -9.76
N LEU A 176 9.67 7.94 -9.69
CA LEU A 176 8.95 6.91 -10.43
C LEU A 176 9.12 7.08 -11.94
N TRP A 177 8.95 8.30 -12.46
CA TRP A 177 9.11 8.60 -13.89
C TRP A 177 10.52 8.26 -14.38
N SER A 178 11.55 8.65 -13.62
CA SER A 178 12.94 8.31 -13.93
C SER A 178 13.18 6.79 -13.96
N ASN A 179 12.65 6.05 -12.99
CA ASN A 179 12.83 4.59 -12.91
C ASN A 179 12.07 3.85 -14.02
N ILE A 180 10.84 4.27 -14.34
CA ILE A 180 10.07 3.74 -15.47
C ILE A 180 10.80 4.00 -16.78
N GLY A 181 11.32 5.22 -16.99
CA GLY A 181 12.08 5.54 -18.19
C GLY A 181 13.39 4.76 -18.30
N GLN A 182 14.05 4.46 -17.19
CA GLN A 182 15.24 3.58 -17.17
C GLN A 182 14.87 2.14 -17.53
N SER A 183 13.80 1.61 -16.95
CA SER A 183 13.30 0.27 -17.23
C SER A 183 12.88 0.13 -18.71
N ALA A 184 12.17 1.12 -19.25
CA ALA A 184 11.76 1.14 -20.65
C ALA A 184 12.95 1.06 -21.62
N ARG A 185 13.98 1.89 -21.39
CA ARG A 185 15.21 1.86 -22.21
C ARG A 185 15.95 0.53 -22.11
N ASP A 186 16.01 -0.05 -20.92
CA ASP A 186 16.66 -1.35 -20.72
C ASP A 186 15.93 -2.47 -21.46
N VAL A 187 14.59 -2.49 -21.38
CA VAL A 187 13.74 -3.43 -22.11
C VAL A 187 13.88 -3.30 -23.62
N GLU A 188 13.93 -2.06 -24.13
CA GLU A 188 14.18 -1.77 -25.55
C GLU A 188 15.54 -2.32 -26.02
N ILE A 189 16.59 -2.21 -25.19
CA ILE A 189 17.94 -2.71 -25.52
C ILE A 189 17.98 -4.22 -25.69
N TRP A 190 17.31 -4.99 -24.82
CA TRP A 190 17.30 -6.44 -24.94
C TRP A 190 16.16 -7.01 -25.80
N GLY A 191 15.23 -6.15 -26.24
CA GLY A 191 14.15 -6.50 -27.17
C GLY A 191 12.95 -7.18 -26.52
N GLY A 192 12.66 -6.84 -25.25
CA GLY A 192 11.51 -7.38 -24.53
C GLY A 192 10.22 -6.57 -24.67
N GLU A 193 9.14 -7.09 -24.11
CA GLU A 193 7.90 -6.33 -23.93
C GLU A 193 7.96 -5.49 -22.65
N PHE A 194 7.61 -4.21 -22.77
CA PHE A 194 7.63 -3.27 -21.65
C PHE A 194 6.38 -3.42 -20.78
N PRO A 195 6.51 -3.65 -19.46
CA PRO A 195 5.37 -4.06 -18.64
C PRO A 195 4.65 -2.91 -17.93
N PHE A 196 5.14 -1.66 -18.01
CA PHE A 196 4.65 -0.54 -17.19
C PHE A 196 3.90 0.54 -17.99
N ASP A 197 3.10 0.12 -18.97
CA ASP A 197 2.34 1.03 -19.84
C ASP A 197 1.27 1.82 -19.09
N ARG A 198 0.53 1.20 -18.16
CA ARG A 198 -0.54 1.93 -17.43
C ARG A 198 0.07 2.93 -16.46
N ALA A 199 1.17 2.59 -15.82
CA ALA A 199 1.93 3.48 -14.96
C ALA A 199 2.47 4.67 -15.75
N SER A 200 3.05 4.44 -16.93
CA SER A 200 3.55 5.49 -17.82
C SER A 200 2.43 6.48 -18.19
N ASN A 201 1.29 5.95 -18.66
CA ASN A 201 0.11 6.75 -18.99
C ASN A 201 -0.45 7.52 -17.78
N SER A 202 -0.45 6.89 -16.60
CA SER A 202 -0.93 7.51 -15.37
C SER A 202 -0.05 8.70 -14.96
N ILE A 203 1.27 8.60 -15.13
CA ILE A 203 2.22 9.69 -14.86
C ILE A 203 2.06 10.83 -15.85
N GLU A 204 1.87 10.55 -17.13
CA GLU A 204 1.62 11.60 -18.14
C GLU A 204 0.33 12.39 -17.84
N CYS A 205 -0.68 11.71 -17.29
CA CYS A 205 -1.94 12.33 -16.88
C CYS A 205 -1.86 13.03 -15.51
N TRP A 206 -0.73 12.97 -14.80
CA TRP A 206 -0.57 13.59 -13.50
C TRP A 206 -0.53 15.12 -13.64
N LYS A 207 -1.55 15.80 -13.09
CA LYS A 207 -1.71 17.26 -13.14
C LYS A 207 -1.85 17.82 -11.73
N PHE A 208 -0.73 17.90 -11.00
CA PHE A 208 -0.62 18.56 -9.70
C PHE A 208 0.78 19.15 -9.53
#